data_AF-A0A1G8NHX3-F1
#
_entry.id   AF-A0A1G8NHX3-F1
#
_cell.length_a   1.000
_cell.length_b   1.000
_cell.length_c   1.000
_cell.angle_alpha   90.00
_cell.angle_beta   90.00
_cell.angle_gamma   90.00
#
_symmetry.space_group_name_H-M   'P 1'
#
loop_
_entity.id
_entity.type
_entity.pdbx_description
1 polymer ?
#
loop_
_entity_poly.entity_id
_entity_poly.type
_entity_poly.pdbx_seq_one_letter_code
_entity_poly.pdbx_strand_id
1 'polypeptide(L)'
;MEMRTDALLDAALEQWPGFAADLGLSTNGWEVEPLARRDDPHHAVVLVKMTGPEGQALVLKHVAAPSDLETYARAMSAHQGAQKRYPEGVPALLSFDLSTQTCVMDYAEGRMLSLCLAEAGPAQRLDLLRRAGAWLDGLHRAGLGGPRQFQPKFTLRYLRQIREDVLAGRMPVAEPGRFCAAAETLLAREAEFSGQQTQAAPTHGDLHLRNLLVGETRIWGIDFAGGRMVPVGHDIARLLVDAAVLYADADEVPVGEVIPADWSAAFFEGYRLVGPEDPSVRLLLRHRMLAEWWGLPAFDEDRGPAQARRLRNLLALAPRIFG
;
A
#
# COMPACT_ATOMS: atom_id res chain seq x y z
N MET A 1 31.62 19.44 -1.12
CA MET A 1 30.25 19.14 -0.69
C MET A 1 29.35 20.03 -1.52
N GLU A 2 29.15 19.60 -2.77
CA GLU A 2 28.67 20.45 -3.87
C GLU A 2 27.15 20.49 -3.94
N MET A 3 26.65 21.70 -4.21
CA MET A 3 25.33 22.02 -4.73
C MET A 3 24.90 21.05 -5.84
N ARG A 4 24.18 19.98 -5.50
CA ARG A 4 23.12 19.50 -6.41
C ARG A 4 21.93 20.43 -6.17
N THR A 5 21.87 21.47 -6.99
CA THR A 5 20.69 22.30 -7.25
C THR A 5 19.43 21.42 -7.29
N ASP A 6 18.30 21.94 -6.82
CA ASP A 6 17.05 21.19 -6.59
C ASP A 6 16.33 20.84 -7.90
N ALA A 7 17.05 20.27 -8.87
CA ALA A 7 16.61 20.07 -10.26
C ALA A 7 15.28 19.31 -10.37
N LEU A 8 14.98 18.42 -9.43
CA LEU A 8 13.72 17.69 -9.40
C LEU A 8 12.55 18.59 -8.92
N LEU A 9 12.81 19.45 -7.93
CA LEU A 9 11.84 20.47 -7.50
C LEU A 9 11.66 21.51 -8.60
N ASP A 10 12.74 21.99 -9.19
CA ASP A 10 12.72 22.96 -10.30
C ASP A 10 11.90 22.39 -11.48
N ALA A 11 12.15 21.15 -11.89
CA ALA A 11 11.40 20.47 -12.95
C ALA A 11 9.90 20.34 -12.64
N ALA A 12 9.55 20.12 -11.36
CA ALA A 12 8.15 20.10 -10.95
C ALA A 12 7.53 21.50 -11.06
N LEU A 13 8.20 22.53 -10.51
CA LEU A 13 7.71 23.91 -10.50
C LEU A 13 7.64 24.53 -11.90
N GLU A 14 8.48 24.09 -12.85
CA GLU A 14 8.37 24.45 -14.26
C GLU A 14 7.01 24.08 -14.86
N GLN A 15 6.33 23.04 -14.34
CA GLN A 15 5.01 22.63 -14.81
C GLN A 15 3.86 23.45 -14.19
N TRP A 16 4.11 24.13 -13.07
CA TRP A 16 3.06 24.83 -12.31
C TRP A 16 2.28 25.86 -13.14
N PRO A 17 2.89 26.70 -14.00
CA PRO A 17 2.14 27.67 -14.80
C PRO A 17 1.07 27.04 -15.70
N GLY A 18 1.35 25.86 -16.28
CA GLY A 18 0.39 25.13 -17.10
C GLY A 18 -0.81 24.66 -16.28
N PHE A 19 -0.54 24.01 -15.14
CA PHE A 19 -1.60 23.56 -14.24
C PHE A 19 -2.41 24.70 -13.63
N ALA A 20 -1.77 25.82 -13.25
CA ALA A 20 -2.47 26.99 -12.75
C ALA A 20 -3.44 27.54 -13.79
N ALA A 21 -3.01 27.63 -15.05
CA ALA A 21 -3.88 28.07 -16.15
C ALA A 21 -5.08 27.13 -16.36
N ASP A 22 -4.84 25.81 -16.39
CA ASP A 22 -5.91 24.80 -16.53
C ASP A 22 -6.95 24.86 -15.42
N LEU A 23 -6.52 25.20 -14.20
CA LEU A 23 -7.36 25.31 -13.01
C LEU A 23 -7.97 26.72 -12.83
N GLY A 24 -7.64 27.68 -13.70
CA GLY A 24 -8.08 29.07 -13.57
C GLY A 24 -7.47 29.82 -12.37
N LEU A 25 -6.28 29.41 -11.93
CA LEU A 25 -5.57 29.95 -10.78
C LEU A 25 -4.45 30.92 -11.22
N SER A 26 -4.13 31.89 -10.36
CA SER A 26 -2.94 32.74 -10.51
C SER A 26 -1.68 31.93 -10.23
N THR A 27 -0.59 32.19 -10.95
CA THR A 27 0.74 31.61 -10.64
C THR A 27 1.44 32.31 -9.48
N ASN A 28 1.01 33.52 -9.12
CA ASN A 28 1.66 34.36 -8.12
C ASN A 28 1.09 34.15 -6.72
N GLY A 29 1.92 34.35 -5.69
CA GLY A 29 1.51 34.31 -4.29
C GLY A 29 1.38 32.90 -3.71
N TRP A 30 1.98 31.90 -4.35
CA TRP A 30 2.04 30.53 -3.84
C TRP A 30 3.31 30.31 -3.03
N GLU A 31 3.14 29.82 -1.81
CA GLU A 31 4.23 29.31 -0.99
C GLU A 31 4.48 27.84 -1.32
N VAL A 32 5.76 27.47 -1.39
CA VAL A 32 6.22 26.16 -1.84
C VAL A 32 6.92 25.46 -0.69
N GLU A 33 6.43 24.29 -0.30
CA GLU A 33 6.99 23.47 0.77
C GLU A 33 7.20 22.02 0.28
N PRO A 34 8.45 21.53 0.18
CA PRO A 34 8.71 20.13 -0.16
C PRO A 34 8.15 19.19 0.92
N LEU A 35 7.24 18.28 0.53
CA LEU A 35 6.65 17.28 1.44
C LEU A 35 7.48 15.99 1.48
N ALA A 36 7.92 15.53 0.31
CA ALA A 36 8.68 14.31 0.17
C ALA A 36 9.53 14.35 -1.09
N ARG A 37 10.72 13.74 -1.01
CA ARG A 37 11.63 13.60 -2.15
C ARG A 37 12.30 12.24 -2.11
N ARG A 38 12.40 11.63 -3.29
CA ARG A 38 13.26 10.49 -3.56
C ARG A 38 13.99 10.75 -4.86
N ASP A 39 15.29 10.53 -4.87
CA ASP A 39 16.17 10.86 -6.00
C ASP A 39 17.26 9.79 -6.09
N ASP A 40 16.88 8.65 -6.66
CA ASP A 40 17.79 7.55 -6.99
C ASP A 40 17.63 7.16 -8.47
N PRO A 41 18.61 6.46 -9.09
CA PRO A 41 18.61 6.19 -10.53
C PRO A 41 17.37 5.46 -11.07
N HIS A 42 16.62 4.78 -10.20
CA HIS A 42 15.45 4.00 -10.57
C HIS A 42 14.13 4.65 -10.13
N HIS A 43 14.17 5.54 -9.13
CA HIS A 43 13.02 6.23 -8.58
C HIS A 43 13.38 7.69 -8.25
N ALA A 44 12.85 8.60 -9.06
CA ALA A 44 12.99 10.04 -8.87
C ALA A 44 11.60 10.69 -8.82
N VAL A 45 11.18 11.10 -7.62
CA VAL A 45 9.85 11.66 -7.34
C VAL A 45 9.96 12.80 -6.33
N VAL A 46 9.24 13.89 -6.58
CA VAL A 46 9.04 14.97 -5.61
C VAL A 46 7.56 15.25 -5.41
N LEU A 47 7.19 15.50 -4.16
CA LEU A 47 5.87 15.98 -3.75
C LEU A 47 6.06 17.33 -3.08
N VAL A 48 5.29 18.31 -3.54
CA VAL A 48 5.41 19.70 -3.13
C VAL A 48 4.04 20.17 -2.69
N LYS A 49 3.94 20.70 -1.47
CA LYS A 49 2.75 21.43 -1.04
C LYS A 49 2.83 22.84 -1.58
N MET A 50 1.76 23.25 -2.23
CA MET A 50 1.54 24.57 -2.77
C MET A 50 0.45 25.24 -1.92
N THR A 51 0.78 26.28 -1.16
CA THR A 51 -0.20 27.05 -0.38
C THR A 51 -0.50 28.36 -1.11
N GLY A 52 -1.75 28.54 -1.53
CA GLY A 52 -2.17 29.68 -2.32
C GLY A 52 -2.54 30.91 -1.48
N PRO A 53 -2.70 32.07 -2.13
CA PRO A 53 -2.93 33.34 -1.44
C PRO A 53 -4.29 33.43 -0.73
N GLU A 54 -5.25 32.58 -1.09
CA GLU A 54 -6.58 32.51 -0.44
C GLU A 54 -6.65 31.38 0.60
N GLY A 55 -5.51 30.78 0.96
CA GLY A 55 -5.40 29.73 1.97
C GLY A 55 -5.67 28.31 1.46
N GLN A 56 -5.95 28.13 0.16
CA GLN A 56 -6.06 26.81 -0.45
C GLN A 56 -4.71 26.09 -0.43
N ALA A 57 -4.71 24.78 -0.21
CA ALA A 57 -3.50 23.96 -0.25
C ALA A 57 -3.64 22.83 -1.27
N LEU A 58 -2.65 22.73 -2.16
CA LEU A 58 -2.56 21.71 -3.20
C LEU A 58 -1.27 20.91 -3.05
N VAL A 59 -1.22 19.73 -3.68
CA VAL A 59 0.01 18.95 -3.86
C VAL A 59 0.32 18.88 -5.34
N LEU A 60 1.53 19.31 -5.69
CA LEU A 60 2.16 19.07 -6.99
C LEU A 60 3.07 17.86 -6.86
N LYS A 61 2.76 16.78 -7.59
CA LYS A 61 3.56 15.55 -7.62
C LYS A 61 4.18 15.40 -8.99
N HIS A 62 5.51 15.24 -9.03
CA HIS A 62 6.26 15.03 -10.26
C HIS A 62 7.10 13.74 -10.17
N VAL A 63 7.02 12.90 -11.20
CA VAL A 63 7.75 11.63 -11.32
C VAL A 63 8.72 11.71 -12.50
N ALA A 64 10.00 11.94 -12.22
CA ALA A 64 11.05 11.96 -13.23
C ALA A 64 11.56 10.56 -13.60
N ALA A 65 11.51 9.60 -12.66
CA ALA A 65 11.86 8.21 -12.92
C ALA A 65 11.02 7.23 -12.07
N PRO A 66 10.63 6.06 -12.62
CA PRO A 66 10.84 5.64 -14.00
C PRO A 66 10.01 6.47 -15.00
N SER A 67 10.47 6.56 -16.24
CA SER A 67 9.65 7.06 -17.35
C SER A 67 8.81 5.89 -17.86
N ASP A 68 7.61 5.73 -17.28
CA ASP A 68 6.66 4.67 -17.63
C ASP A 68 5.26 5.28 -17.72
N LEU A 69 4.98 5.83 -18.90
CA LEU A 69 3.73 6.52 -19.21
C LEU A 69 2.52 5.60 -19.06
N GLU A 70 2.67 4.30 -19.32
CA GLU A 70 1.56 3.35 -19.22
C GLU A 70 1.20 3.09 -17.75
N THR A 71 2.21 2.86 -16.91
CA THR A 71 2.00 2.71 -15.46
C THR A 71 1.48 4.00 -14.85
N TYR A 72 2.01 5.16 -15.23
CA TYR A 72 1.52 6.46 -14.75
C TYR A 72 0.06 6.71 -15.17
N ALA A 73 -0.29 6.48 -16.44
CA ALA A 73 -1.66 6.62 -16.92
C ALA A 73 -2.64 5.68 -16.19
N ARG A 74 -2.22 4.44 -15.92
CA ARG A 74 -3.01 3.49 -15.12
C ARG A 74 -3.23 3.99 -13.70
N ALA A 75 -2.21 4.53 -13.05
CA ALA A 75 -2.32 5.10 -11.71
C ALA A 75 -3.29 6.30 -11.67
N MET A 76 -3.19 7.23 -12.64
CA MET A 76 -4.11 8.36 -12.74
C MET A 76 -5.55 7.89 -12.97
N SER A 77 -5.77 6.93 -13.88
CA SER A 77 -7.10 6.36 -14.10
C SER A 77 -7.65 5.65 -12.86
N ALA A 78 -6.81 4.94 -12.11
CA ALA A 78 -7.20 4.29 -10.86
C ALA A 78 -7.62 5.31 -9.80
N HIS A 79 -6.85 6.39 -9.65
CA HIS A 79 -7.14 7.49 -8.72
C HIS A 79 -8.44 8.20 -9.08
N GLN A 80 -8.64 8.61 -10.34
CA GLN A 80 -9.89 9.22 -10.80
C GLN A 80 -11.08 8.29 -10.59
N GLY A 81 -10.90 6.99 -10.88
CA GLY A 81 -11.92 5.98 -10.66
C GLY A 81 -12.30 5.86 -9.19
N ALA A 82 -11.33 5.90 -8.27
CA ALA A 82 -11.57 5.88 -6.82
C ALA A 82 -12.25 7.16 -6.34
N GLN A 83 -11.72 8.33 -6.73
CA GLN A 83 -12.29 9.65 -6.41
C GLN A 83 -13.76 9.77 -6.85
N LYS A 84 -14.10 9.30 -8.06
CA LYS A 84 -15.49 9.33 -8.54
C LYS A 84 -16.45 8.51 -7.68
N ARG A 85 -15.97 7.39 -7.13
CA ARG A 85 -16.78 6.44 -6.36
C ARG A 85 -16.84 6.80 -4.87
N TYR A 86 -15.72 7.26 -4.32
CA TYR A 86 -15.51 7.51 -2.89
C TYR A 86 -14.79 8.84 -2.66
N PRO A 87 -15.40 9.98 -3.05
CA PRO A 87 -14.75 11.30 -3.02
C PRO A 87 -14.35 11.76 -1.61
N GLU A 88 -15.05 11.31 -0.58
CA GLU A 88 -14.78 11.69 0.80
C GLU A 88 -13.50 11.07 1.39
N GLY A 89 -13.00 9.99 0.78
CA GLY A 89 -11.83 9.23 1.23
C GLY A 89 -10.63 9.29 0.28
N VAL A 90 -10.69 10.11 -0.77
CA VAL A 90 -9.64 10.23 -1.79
C VAL A 90 -9.43 11.71 -2.10
N PRO A 91 -8.19 12.24 -2.02
CA PRO A 91 -7.91 13.64 -2.40
C PRO A 91 -8.27 13.88 -3.86
N ALA A 92 -8.88 15.02 -4.18
CA ALA A 92 -9.29 15.27 -5.55
C ALA A 92 -8.07 15.44 -6.47
N LEU A 93 -7.98 14.62 -7.52
CA LEU A 93 -7.04 14.86 -8.62
C LEU A 93 -7.64 15.97 -9.49
N LEU A 94 -6.99 17.13 -9.49
CA LEU A 94 -7.49 18.34 -10.16
C LEU A 94 -7.05 18.39 -11.62
N SER A 95 -5.78 18.06 -11.89
CA SER A 95 -5.23 17.97 -13.24
C SER A 95 -3.99 17.07 -13.25
N PHE A 96 -3.65 16.52 -14.41
CA PHE A 96 -2.43 15.75 -14.63
C PHE A 96 -1.96 15.82 -16.08
N ASP A 97 -0.67 15.69 -16.29
CA ASP A 97 -0.03 15.59 -17.59
C ASP A 97 0.75 14.28 -17.66
N LEU A 98 0.37 13.44 -18.63
CA LEU A 98 1.02 12.16 -18.86
C LEU A 98 2.46 12.34 -19.35
N SER A 99 2.72 13.33 -20.21
CA SER A 99 4.01 13.50 -20.89
C SER A 99 5.12 13.86 -19.91
N THR A 100 4.81 14.69 -18.92
CA THR A 100 5.72 15.09 -17.85
C THR A 100 5.57 14.26 -16.58
N GLN A 101 4.62 13.32 -16.54
CA GLN A 101 4.25 12.53 -15.36
C GLN A 101 4.03 13.38 -14.10
N THR A 102 3.31 14.50 -14.28
CA THR A 102 3.06 15.48 -13.23
C THR A 102 1.57 15.60 -12.96
N CYS A 103 1.18 15.74 -11.71
CA CYS A 103 -0.21 16.00 -11.36
C CYS A 103 -0.37 16.97 -10.19
N VAL A 104 -1.55 17.59 -10.15
CA VAL A 104 -2.01 18.48 -9.09
C VAL A 104 -3.23 17.88 -8.42
N MET A 105 -3.22 17.80 -7.10
CA MET A 105 -4.32 17.28 -6.29
C MET A 105 -4.57 18.15 -5.06
N ASP A 106 -5.74 18.01 -4.44
CA ASP A 106 -6.02 18.61 -3.14
C ASP A 106 -5.02 18.13 -2.08
N TYR A 107 -4.60 19.03 -1.20
CA TYR A 107 -3.82 18.66 -0.03
C TYR A 107 -4.70 17.99 1.03
N ALA A 108 -4.37 16.74 1.37
CA ALA A 108 -4.98 16.05 2.50
C ALA A 108 -4.24 16.37 3.79
N GLU A 109 -4.94 17.02 4.73
CA GLU A 109 -4.41 17.38 6.05
C GLU A 109 -4.30 16.14 6.96
N GLY A 110 -3.31 15.31 6.69
CA GLY A 110 -3.07 14.09 7.45
C GLY A 110 -1.62 13.63 7.47
N ARG A 111 -1.30 12.78 8.45
CA ARG A 111 0.01 12.14 8.57
C ARG A 111 -0.09 10.69 8.09
N MET A 112 0.99 10.17 7.50
CA MET A 112 1.02 8.75 7.08
C MET A 112 0.69 7.83 8.25
N LEU A 113 -0.21 6.87 8.04
CA LEU A 113 -0.63 5.90 9.06
C LEU A 113 0.57 5.15 9.65
N SER A 114 1.61 4.88 8.86
CA SER A 114 2.86 4.30 9.37
C SER A 114 3.53 5.15 10.45
N LEU A 115 3.53 6.48 10.31
CA LEU A 115 4.11 7.36 11.33
C LEU A 115 3.23 7.41 12.57
N CYS A 116 1.91 7.49 12.38
CA CYS A 116 0.96 7.46 13.49
C CYS A 116 1.07 6.15 14.30
N LEU A 117 1.20 5.00 13.65
CA LEU A 117 1.35 3.71 14.32
C LEU A 117 2.69 3.56 15.05
N ALA A 118 3.77 4.14 14.51
CA ALA A 118 5.08 4.12 15.16
C ALA A 118 5.10 4.89 16.49
N GLU A 119 4.28 5.93 16.61
CA GLU A 119 4.17 6.78 17.80
C GLU A 119 3.03 6.37 18.74
N ALA A 120 2.12 5.51 18.27
CA ALA A 120 0.91 5.16 19.00
C ALA A 120 1.15 4.17 20.15
N GLY A 121 0.57 4.50 21.31
CA GLY A 121 0.35 3.53 22.38
C GLY A 121 -0.73 2.48 22.02
N PRO A 122 -0.90 1.42 22.83
CA PRO A 122 -1.76 0.29 22.49
C PRO A 122 -3.20 0.66 22.10
N ALA A 123 -3.89 1.48 22.91
CA ALA A 123 -5.28 1.85 22.62
C ALA A 123 -5.42 2.71 21.34
N GLN A 124 -4.50 3.65 21.12
CA GLN A 124 -4.49 4.49 19.93
C GLN A 124 -4.19 3.67 18.67
N ARG A 125 -3.33 2.65 18.78
CA ARG A 125 -3.05 1.72 17.67
C ARG A 125 -4.32 1.00 17.22
N LEU A 126 -5.11 0.50 18.16
CA LEU A 126 -6.38 -0.16 17.84
C LEU A 126 -7.36 0.81 17.17
N ASP A 127 -7.44 2.06 17.65
CA ASP A 127 -8.26 3.08 17.00
C ASP A 127 -7.82 3.38 15.55
N LEU A 128 -6.53 3.54 15.32
CA LEU A 128 -5.98 3.76 13.99
C LEU A 128 -6.29 2.60 13.03
N LEU A 129 -6.16 1.35 13.50
CA LEU A 129 -6.50 0.16 12.70
C LEU A 129 -8.00 0.08 12.42
N ARG A 130 -8.86 0.40 13.39
CA ARG A 130 -10.31 0.50 13.18
C ARG A 130 -10.67 1.53 12.12
N ARG A 131 -10.08 2.73 12.21
CA ARG A 131 -10.30 3.79 11.23
C ARG A 131 -9.80 3.41 9.84
N ALA A 132 -8.65 2.73 9.74
CA ALA A 132 -8.14 2.21 8.47
C ALA A 132 -9.07 1.15 7.87
N GLY A 133 -9.62 0.27 8.70
CA GLY A 133 -10.66 -0.69 8.30
C GLY A 133 -11.93 -0.01 7.79
N ALA A 134 -12.41 1.01 8.49
CA ALA A 134 -13.58 1.79 8.08
C ALA A 134 -13.36 2.51 6.75
N TRP A 135 -12.17 3.09 6.53
CA TRP A 135 -11.82 3.70 5.26
C TRP A 135 -11.84 2.68 4.10
N LEU A 136 -11.23 1.51 4.30
CA LEU A 136 -11.18 0.47 3.26
C LEU A 136 -12.58 -0.11 2.97
N ASP A 137 -13.42 -0.24 3.99
CA ASP A 137 -14.82 -0.65 3.83
C ASP A 137 -15.59 0.35 2.97
N GLY A 138 -15.42 1.66 3.22
CA GLY A 138 -15.98 2.73 2.39
C GLY A 138 -15.53 2.64 0.93
N LEU A 139 -14.21 2.52 0.70
CA LEU A 139 -13.64 2.37 -0.65
C LEU A 139 -14.23 1.16 -1.39
N HIS A 140 -14.27 0.00 -0.73
CA HIS A 140 -14.77 -1.23 -1.35
C HIS A 140 -16.28 -1.18 -1.60
N ARG A 141 -17.07 -0.62 -0.67
CA ARG A 141 -18.53 -0.48 -0.83
C ARG A 141 -18.91 0.47 -1.96
N ALA A 142 -18.14 1.53 -2.16
CA ALA A 142 -18.37 2.51 -3.21
C ALA A 142 -18.29 1.94 -4.64
N GLY A 143 -17.70 0.75 -4.82
CA GLY A 143 -17.67 0.05 -6.10
C GLY A 143 -18.09 -1.42 -5.98
N LEU A 144 -18.89 -1.77 -4.97
CA LEU A 144 -19.08 -3.17 -4.56
C LEU A 144 -19.51 -4.07 -5.71
N GLY A 145 -18.75 -5.15 -5.93
CA GLY A 145 -19.13 -6.22 -6.85
C GLY A 145 -20.14 -7.19 -6.25
N GLY A 146 -20.49 -8.24 -6.99
CA GLY A 146 -21.24 -9.37 -6.43
C GLY A 146 -20.36 -10.31 -5.60
N PRO A 147 -20.97 -11.15 -4.74
CA PRO A 147 -20.30 -12.32 -4.18
C PRO A 147 -19.69 -13.18 -5.30
N ARG A 148 -18.52 -13.75 -5.04
CA ARG A 148 -17.86 -14.66 -5.98
C ARG A 148 -17.27 -15.84 -5.26
N GLN A 149 -17.21 -16.96 -5.96
CA GLN A 149 -16.44 -18.10 -5.49
C GLN A 149 -14.95 -17.75 -5.47
N PHE A 150 -14.32 -17.92 -4.31
CA PHE A 150 -12.90 -17.74 -4.13
C PHE A 150 -12.14 -18.90 -4.80
N GLN A 151 -11.21 -18.53 -5.68
CA GLN A 151 -10.41 -19.48 -6.46
C GLN A 151 -8.93 -19.31 -6.09
N PRO A 152 -8.44 -19.98 -5.02
CA PRO A 152 -7.07 -19.85 -4.56
C PRO A 152 -6.04 -20.39 -5.56
N LYS A 153 -6.48 -21.25 -6.51
CA LYS A 153 -5.63 -21.97 -7.46
C LYS A 153 -4.61 -21.09 -8.20
N PHE A 154 -4.96 -19.85 -8.55
CA PHE A 154 -4.05 -18.97 -9.28
C PHE A 154 -2.91 -18.48 -8.39
N THR A 155 -3.26 -18.03 -7.19
CA THR A 155 -2.32 -17.59 -6.15
C THR A 155 -1.40 -18.74 -5.72
N LEU A 156 -1.97 -19.92 -5.46
CA LEU A 156 -1.20 -21.08 -5.00
C LEU A 156 -0.35 -21.69 -6.12
N ARG A 157 -0.81 -21.68 -7.37
CA ARG A 157 0.02 -22.09 -8.51
C ARG A 157 1.24 -21.18 -8.67
N TYR A 158 1.06 -19.86 -8.51
CA TYR A 158 2.18 -18.93 -8.54
C TYR A 158 3.15 -19.17 -7.39
N LEU A 159 2.65 -19.38 -6.17
CA LEU A 159 3.49 -19.75 -5.03
C LEU A 159 4.28 -21.05 -5.28
N ARG A 160 3.65 -22.05 -5.88
CA ARG A 160 4.29 -23.32 -6.24
C ARG A 160 5.44 -23.10 -7.22
N GLN A 161 5.24 -22.27 -8.25
CA GLN A 161 6.29 -21.86 -9.19
C GLN A 161 7.46 -21.16 -8.47
N ILE A 162 7.17 -20.17 -7.62
CA ILE A 162 8.21 -19.45 -6.86
C ILE A 162 9.02 -20.43 -6.00
N ARG A 163 8.35 -21.35 -5.28
CA ARG A 163 9.02 -22.38 -4.49
C ARG A 163 9.91 -23.29 -5.35
N GLU A 164 9.43 -23.73 -6.51
CA GLU A 164 10.22 -24.54 -7.45
C GLU A 164 11.44 -23.78 -7.99
N ASP A 165 11.30 -22.49 -8.28
CA ASP A 165 12.41 -21.63 -8.72
C ASP A 165 13.46 -21.43 -7.60
N VAL A 166 13.02 -21.29 -6.36
CA VAL A 166 13.93 -21.22 -5.20
C VAL A 166 14.67 -22.54 -4.99
N LEU A 167 13.96 -23.67 -5.00
CA LEU A 167 14.58 -25.01 -4.84
C LEU A 167 15.58 -25.33 -5.95
N ALA A 168 15.31 -24.84 -7.16
CA ALA A 168 16.21 -25.00 -8.30
C ALA A 168 17.32 -23.94 -8.38
N GLY A 169 17.38 -23.00 -7.43
CA GLY A 169 18.37 -21.91 -7.41
C GLY A 169 18.19 -20.86 -8.51
N ARG A 170 17.05 -20.85 -9.21
CA ARG A 170 16.72 -19.84 -10.25
C ARG A 170 16.26 -18.52 -9.65
N MET A 171 15.77 -18.53 -8.41
CA MET A 171 15.35 -17.34 -7.69
C MET A 171 16.04 -17.30 -6.32
N PRO A 172 16.94 -16.34 -6.07
CA PRO A 172 17.54 -16.17 -4.76
C PRO A 172 16.52 -15.58 -3.79
N VAL A 173 16.41 -16.17 -2.60
CA VAL A 173 15.63 -15.64 -1.47
C VAL A 173 16.45 -15.81 -0.20
N ALA A 174 16.25 -14.92 0.78
CA ALA A 174 16.88 -15.09 2.09
C ALA A 174 16.32 -16.34 2.78
N GLU A 175 17.15 -17.11 3.48
CA GLU A 175 16.72 -18.29 4.24
C GLU A 175 15.87 -19.30 3.40
N PRO A 176 16.38 -19.79 2.25
CA PRO A 176 15.58 -20.51 1.25
C PRO A 176 14.93 -21.79 1.77
N GLY A 177 15.60 -22.51 2.68
CA GLY A 177 15.02 -23.71 3.31
C GLY A 177 13.80 -23.39 4.17
N ARG A 178 13.89 -22.34 5.00
CA ARG A 178 12.76 -21.87 5.83
C ARG A 178 11.62 -21.33 4.97
N PHE A 179 11.96 -20.58 3.91
CA PHE A 179 10.99 -20.09 2.94
C PHE A 179 10.22 -21.25 2.27
N CYS A 180 10.93 -22.26 1.75
CA CYS A 180 10.30 -23.39 1.06
C CYS A 180 9.41 -24.22 2.01
N ALA A 181 9.83 -24.39 3.26
CA ALA A 181 9.01 -25.06 4.28
C ALA A 181 7.71 -24.28 4.56
N ALA A 182 7.80 -22.96 4.76
CA ALA A 182 6.63 -22.12 4.97
C ALA A 182 5.68 -22.09 3.76
N ALA A 183 6.23 -22.05 2.55
CA ALA A 183 5.46 -22.15 1.31
C ALA A 183 4.72 -23.49 1.20
N GLU A 184 5.39 -24.60 1.55
CA GLU A 184 4.76 -25.93 1.58
C GLU A 184 3.59 -25.98 2.57
N THR A 185 3.77 -25.44 3.78
CA THR A 185 2.69 -25.36 4.78
C THR A 185 1.45 -24.66 4.22
N LEU A 186 1.62 -23.54 3.50
CA LEU A 186 0.46 -22.85 2.90
C LEU A 186 -0.14 -23.63 1.72
N LEU A 187 0.68 -24.27 0.89
CA LEU A 187 0.22 -25.09 -0.24
C LEU A 187 -0.61 -26.30 0.23
N ALA A 188 -0.23 -26.94 1.33
CA ALA A 188 -0.97 -28.07 1.91
C ALA A 188 -2.39 -27.70 2.37
N ARG A 189 -2.69 -26.41 2.54
CA ARG A 189 -3.97 -25.88 3.02
C ARG A 189 -4.92 -25.47 1.89
N GLU A 190 -4.62 -25.76 0.63
CA GLU A 190 -5.44 -25.37 -0.55
C GLU A 190 -6.94 -25.70 -0.40
N ALA A 191 -7.24 -26.89 0.14
CA ALA A 191 -8.60 -27.35 0.35
C ALA A 191 -9.39 -26.50 1.37
N GLU A 192 -8.72 -25.84 2.32
CA GLU A 192 -9.36 -25.00 3.35
C GLU A 192 -9.99 -23.72 2.80
N PHE A 193 -9.64 -23.31 1.58
CA PHE A 193 -10.07 -22.04 0.99
C PHE A 193 -10.90 -22.22 -0.28
N SER A 194 -10.74 -23.38 -0.93
CA SER A 194 -11.31 -23.64 -2.24
C SER A 194 -12.83 -23.72 -2.19
N GLY A 195 -13.48 -23.06 -3.15
CA GLY A 195 -14.92 -23.19 -3.38
C GLY A 195 -15.82 -22.38 -2.44
N GLN A 196 -15.24 -21.69 -1.45
CA GLN A 196 -15.96 -20.79 -0.55
C GLN A 196 -16.30 -19.46 -1.21
N GLN A 197 -17.24 -18.71 -0.64
CA GLN A 197 -17.64 -17.39 -1.14
C GLN A 197 -16.78 -16.30 -0.51
N THR A 198 -16.52 -15.26 -1.29
CA THR A 198 -15.91 -14.01 -0.85
C THR A 198 -16.54 -12.84 -1.58
N GLN A 199 -16.18 -11.63 -1.17
CA GLN A 199 -16.62 -10.39 -1.80
C GLN A 199 -15.53 -9.85 -2.74
N ALA A 200 -15.95 -9.30 -3.87
CA ALA A 200 -15.07 -8.52 -4.74
C ALA A 200 -15.42 -7.04 -4.71
N ALA A 201 -14.38 -6.21 -4.85
CA ALA A 201 -14.49 -4.78 -5.04
C ALA A 201 -13.32 -4.29 -5.91
N PRO A 202 -13.42 -3.09 -6.51
CA PRO A 202 -12.28 -2.41 -7.09
C PRO A 202 -11.30 -2.06 -5.98
N THR A 203 -10.10 -2.62 -6.05
CA THR A 203 -9.07 -2.44 -5.02
C THR A 203 -8.27 -1.16 -5.20
N HIS A 204 -7.64 -0.71 -4.13
CA HIS A 204 -6.54 0.27 -4.12
C HIS A 204 -5.32 -0.25 -4.91
N GLY A 205 -4.98 -1.53 -4.75
CA GLY A 205 -3.94 -2.24 -5.54
C GLY A 205 -2.52 -2.13 -4.95
N ASP A 206 -2.22 -1.06 -4.23
CA ASP A 206 -0.98 -0.90 -3.45
C ASP A 206 -1.24 -0.40 -2.01
N LEU A 207 -2.19 -1.01 -1.31
CA LEU A 207 -2.59 -0.53 0.03
C LEU A 207 -1.60 -0.96 1.12
N HIS A 208 -0.60 -0.12 1.39
CA HIS A 208 0.29 -0.24 2.56
C HIS A 208 0.17 0.99 3.47
N LEU A 209 0.75 0.97 4.68
CA LEU A 209 0.52 1.99 5.71
C LEU A 209 0.93 3.41 5.29
N ARG A 210 1.85 3.57 4.35
CA ARG A 210 2.25 4.89 3.84
C ARG A 210 1.25 5.50 2.86
N ASN A 211 0.33 4.70 2.32
CA ASN A 211 -0.68 5.14 1.35
C ASN A 211 -2.00 5.53 2.02
N LEU A 212 -2.04 5.57 3.35
CA LEU A 212 -3.13 6.12 4.13
C LEU A 212 -2.66 7.34 4.91
N LEU A 213 -3.35 8.46 4.75
CA LEU A 213 -3.13 9.70 5.50
C LEU A 213 -4.22 9.83 6.57
N VAL A 214 -3.81 9.91 7.83
CA VAL A 214 -4.68 10.05 8.99
C VAL A 214 -4.79 11.52 9.35
N GLY A 215 -5.95 12.11 9.09
CA GLY A 215 -6.33 13.42 9.60
C GLY A 215 -6.99 13.32 10.97
N GLU A 216 -7.46 14.45 11.48
CA GLU A 216 -8.17 14.50 12.76
C GLU A 216 -9.47 13.67 12.72
N THR A 217 -10.29 13.89 11.68
CA THR A 217 -11.63 13.28 11.58
C THR A 217 -11.77 12.26 10.46
N ARG A 218 -10.79 12.17 9.55
CA ARG A 218 -10.87 11.36 8.32
C ARG A 218 -9.58 10.62 8.03
N ILE A 219 -9.66 9.65 7.13
CA ILE A 219 -8.51 9.01 6.49
C ILE A 219 -8.65 9.20 4.99
N TRP A 220 -7.53 9.44 4.31
CA TRP A 220 -7.47 9.50 2.85
C TRP A 220 -6.53 8.42 2.31
N GLY A 221 -6.91 7.81 1.19
CA GLY A 221 -6.00 6.96 0.41
C GLY A 221 -5.33 7.74 -0.72
N ILE A 222 -4.07 7.44 -0.96
CA ILE A 222 -3.23 8.04 -2.01
C ILE A 222 -2.47 6.97 -2.76
N ASP A 223 -1.95 7.31 -3.95
CA ASP A 223 -1.09 6.43 -4.75
C ASP A 223 -1.76 5.10 -5.16
N PHE A 224 -2.94 5.24 -5.78
CA PHE A 224 -3.68 4.11 -6.34
C PHE A 224 -2.93 3.46 -7.50
N ALA A 225 -2.78 2.13 -7.44
CA ALA A 225 -2.21 1.29 -8.49
C ALA A 225 -3.18 0.21 -9.00
N GLY A 226 -4.41 0.21 -8.46
CA GLY A 226 -5.44 -0.81 -8.66
C GLY A 226 -6.60 -0.35 -9.53
N GLY A 227 -7.82 -0.66 -9.09
CA GLY A 227 -9.08 -0.40 -9.81
C GLY A 227 -9.70 -1.64 -10.45
N ARG A 228 -9.03 -2.80 -10.38
CA ARG A 228 -9.59 -4.07 -10.87
C ARG A 228 -10.52 -4.69 -9.85
N MET A 229 -11.59 -5.32 -10.34
CA MET A 229 -12.53 -6.08 -9.52
C MET A 229 -11.91 -7.42 -9.09
N VAL A 230 -11.38 -7.47 -7.87
CA VAL A 230 -10.72 -8.66 -7.29
C VAL A 230 -11.21 -8.91 -5.86
N PRO A 231 -10.93 -10.09 -5.26
CA PRO A 231 -11.27 -10.33 -3.87
C PRO A 231 -10.72 -9.26 -2.93
N VAL A 232 -11.54 -8.81 -1.99
CA VAL A 232 -11.20 -7.73 -1.05
C VAL A 232 -10.01 -8.06 -0.15
N GLY A 233 -9.73 -9.35 0.06
CA GLY A 233 -8.56 -9.81 0.80
C GLY A 233 -7.21 -9.32 0.25
N HIS A 234 -7.13 -8.88 -1.02
CA HIS A 234 -5.86 -8.37 -1.58
C HIS A 234 -5.38 -7.09 -0.88
N ASP A 235 -6.27 -6.12 -0.69
CA ASP A 235 -5.93 -4.86 0.00
C ASP A 235 -5.80 -5.06 1.50
N ILE A 236 -6.72 -5.85 2.10
CA ILE A 236 -6.68 -6.19 3.52
C ILE A 236 -5.34 -6.84 3.88
N ALA A 237 -4.92 -7.85 3.09
CA ALA A 237 -3.69 -8.56 3.34
C ALA A 237 -2.47 -7.64 3.22
N ARG A 238 -2.42 -6.77 2.20
CA ARG A 238 -1.29 -5.86 2.01
C ARG A 238 -1.16 -4.88 3.19
N LEU A 239 -2.27 -4.31 3.66
CA LEU A 239 -2.27 -3.36 4.77
C LEU A 239 -1.88 -4.01 6.10
N LEU A 240 -2.55 -5.11 6.45
CA LEU A 240 -2.36 -5.76 7.75
C LEU A 240 -1.00 -6.45 7.86
N VAL A 241 -0.50 -7.05 6.79
CA VAL A 241 0.87 -7.59 6.76
C VAL A 241 1.91 -6.48 6.90
N ASP A 242 1.72 -5.35 6.23
CA ASP A 242 2.61 -4.20 6.35
C ASP A 242 2.71 -3.71 7.82
N ALA A 243 1.56 -3.65 8.51
CA ALA A 243 1.50 -3.32 9.93
C ALA A 243 2.19 -4.38 10.81
N ALA A 244 1.90 -5.65 10.59
CA ALA A 244 2.45 -6.76 11.37
C ALA A 244 3.98 -6.77 11.31
N VAL A 245 4.53 -6.71 10.11
CA VAL A 245 5.98 -6.78 9.90
C VAL A 245 6.70 -5.58 10.49
N LEU A 246 6.06 -4.41 10.51
CA LEU A 246 6.69 -3.20 11.04
C LEU A 246 6.57 -3.09 12.57
N TYR A 247 5.46 -3.53 13.16
CA TYR A 247 5.11 -3.15 14.53
C TYR A 247 4.62 -4.28 15.44
N ALA A 248 4.29 -5.47 14.92
CA ALA A 248 3.79 -6.54 15.77
C ALA A 248 4.96 -7.21 16.52
N ASP A 249 4.71 -7.52 17.79
CA ASP A 249 5.54 -8.48 18.52
C ASP A 249 5.13 -9.89 18.10
N ALA A 250 6.08 -10.71 17.66
CA ALA A 250 5.82 -12.07 17.23
C ALA A 250 5.29 -12.96 18.37
N ASP A 251 5.63 -12.64 19.62
CA ASP A 251 5.16 -13.42 20.77
C ASP A 251 3.67 -13.15 21.05
N GLU A 252 3.16 -11.97 20.70
CA GLU A 252 1.75 -11.60 20.83
C GLU A 252 0.86 -12.14 19.69
N VAL A 253 1.46 -12.59 18.58
CA VAL A 253 0.72 -13.17 17.46
C VAL A 253 0.34 -14.63 17.77
N PRO A 254 -0.95 -15.00 17.77
CA PRO A 254 -1.38 -16.38 17.99
C PRO A 254 -0.78 -17.37 16.96
N VAL A 255 -0.56 -18.61 17.37
CA VAL A 255 -0.10 -19.67 16.46
C VAL A 255 -1.09 -19.84 15.30
N GLY A 256 -0.55 -19.91 14.09
CA GLY A 256 -1.30 -20.00 12.85
C GLY A 256 -1.80 -18.66 12.31
N GLU A 257 -1.80 -17.57 13.11
CA GLU A 257 -2.29 -16.25 12.71
C GLU A 257 -1.17 -15.31 12.27
N VAL A 258 -1.53 -14.26 11.52
CA VAL A 258 -0.57 -13.30 10.91
C VAL A 258 -0.45 -12.00 11.72
N ILE A 259 -1.48 -11.66 12.50
CA ILE A 259 -1.55 -10.43 13.28
C ILE A 259 -2.07 -10.72 14.70
N PRO A 260 -1.79 -9.83 15.68
CA PRO A 260 -2.39 -9.92 17.01
C PRO A 260 -3.91 -9.92 16.95
N ALA A 261 -4.55 -10.64 17.89
CA ALA A 261 -5.99 -10.85 17.88
C ALA A 261 -6.79 -9.54 18.08
N ASP A 262 -6.29 -8.65 18.93
CA ASP A 262 -6.86 -7.32 19.18
C ASP A 262 -6.75 -6.40 17.96
N TRP A 263 -5.67 -6.48 17.19
CA TRP A 263 -5.51 -5.74 15.93
C TRP A 263 -6.51 -6.22 14.88
N SER A 264 -6.66 -7.54 14.76
CA SER A 264 -7.67 -8.15 13.87
C SER A 264 -9.07 -7.68 14.26
N ALA A 265 -9.43 -7.80 15.54
CA ALA A 265 -10.73 -7.36 16.05
C ALA A 265 -10.99 -5.88 15.78
N ALA A 266 -10.02 -5.00 16.08
CA ALA A 266 -10.16 -3.57 15.86
C ALA A 266 -10.32 -3.22 14.38
N PHE A 267 -9.50 -3.82 13.50
CA PHE A 267 -9.62 -3.60 12.06
C PHE A 267 -10.99 -4.03 11.53
N PHE A 268 -11.48 -5.22 11.89
CA PHE A 268 -12.76 -5.75 11.44
C PHE A 268 -13.99 -5.16 12.17
N GLU A 269 -13.78 -4.41 13.25
CA GLU A 269 -14.83 -3.52 13.80
C GLU A 269 -15.11 -2.37 12.83
N GLY A 270 -14.07 -1.82 12.19
CA GLY A 270 -14.19 -0.81 11.14
C GLY A 270 -14.57 -1.41 9.78
N TYR A 271 -13.96 -2.54 9.41
CA TYR A 271 -14.18 -3.21 8.13
C TYR A 271 -15.24 -4.30 8.23
N ARG A 272 -16.43 -4.06 7.67
CA ARG A 272 -17.62 -4.91 7.92
C ARG A 272 -18.15 -5.62 6.67
N LEU A 273 -17.45 -5.51 5.56
CA LEU A 273 -17.90 -6.14 4.31
C LEU A 273 -17.69 -7.65 4.33
N VAL A 274 -16.57 -8.10 4.91
CA VAL A 274 -16.29 -9.50 5.25
C VAL A 274 -15.54 -9.54 6.58
N GLY A 275 -15.53 -10.69 7.25
CA GLY A 275 -14.81 -10.89 8.53
C GLY A 275 -13.42 -11.52 8.36
N PRO A 276 -12.69 -11.72 9.47
CA PRO A 276 -11.38 -12.38 9.47
C PRO A 276 -11.42 -13.81 8.93
N GLU A 277 -12.59 -14.46 9.01
CA GLU A 277 -12.80 -15.84 8.53
C GLU A 277 -12.99 -15.95 7.02
N ASP A 278 -13.09 -14.83 6.29
CA ASP A 278 -13.25 -14.85 4.83
C ASP A 278 -12.07 -15.58 4.16
N PRO A 279 -12.36 -16.48 3.18
CA PRO A 279 -11.32 -17.32 2.58
C PRO A 279 -10.24 -16.52 1.85
N SER A 280 -10.59 -15.36 1.27
CA SER A 280 -9.62 -14.48 0.63
C SER A 280 -8.73 -13.81 1.65
N VAL A 281 -9.29 -13.37 2.79
CA VAL A 281 -8.51 -12.79 3.90
C VAL A 281 -7.54 -13.82 4.46
N ARG A 282 -8.03 -15.00 4.86
CA ARG A 282 -7.21 -16.04 5.48
C ARG A 282 -6.04 -16.49 4.58
N LEU A 283 -6.30 -16.73 3.29
CA LEU A 283 -5.26 -17.14 2.35
C LEU A 283 -4.29 -15.99 2.04
N LEU A 284 -4.82 -14.79 1.72
CA LEU A 284 -3.99 -13.70 1.20
C LEU A 284 -3.11 -13.07 2.28
N LEU A 285 -3.50 -13.06 3.55
CA LEU A 285 -2.61 -12.64 4.65
C LEU A 285 -1.33 -13.49 4.67
N ARG A 286 -1.49 -14.82 4.61
CA ARG A 286 -0.38 -15.79 4.65
C ARG A 286 0.45 -15.74 3.37
N HIS A 287 -0.22 -15.69 2.22
CA HIS A 287 0.47 -15.54 0.93
C HIS A 287 1.24 -14.21 0.86
N ARG A 288 0.67 -13.10 1.34
CA ARG A 288 1.35 -11.80 1.34
C ARG A 288 2.58 -11.81 2.23
N MET A 289 2.57 -12.56 3.33
CA MET A 289 3.76 -12.74 4.16
C MET A 289 4.92 -13.38 3.38
N LEU A 290 4.63 -14.46 2.64
CA LEU A 290 5.63 -15.07 1.76
C LEU A 290 6.04 -14.10 0.65
N ALA A 291 5.09 -13.30 0.12
CA ALA A 291 5.36 -12.35 -0.93
C ALA A 291 6.31 -11.21 -0.53
N GLU A 292 6.18 -10.73 0.70
CA GLU A 292 7.16 -9.82 1.30
C GLU A 292 8.53 -10.49 1.42
N TRP A 293 8.57 -11.78 1.80
CA TRP A 293 9.82 -12.51 1.96
C TRP A 293 10.58 -12.64 0.64
N TRP A 294 9.96 -13.15 -0.43
CA TRP A 294 10.63 -13.32 -1.72
C TRP A 294 10.84 -12.00 -2.47
N GLY A 295 10.17 -10.92 -2.04
CA GLY A 295 10.36 -9.57 -2.58
C GLY A 295 11.56 -8.82 -1.99
N LEU A 296 12.13 -9.30 -0.88
CA LEU A 296 13.31 -8.70 -0.25
C LEU A 296 14.60 -9.23 -0.90
N PRO A 297 15.65 -8.40 -1.02
CA PRO A 297 16.95 -8.86 -1.51
C PRO A 297 17.47 -10.02 -0.65
N ALA A 298 17.92 -11.09 -1.32
CA ALA A 298 18.36 -12.31 -0.65
C ALA A 298 19.63 -12.09 0.18
N PHE A 299 20.60 -11.41 -0.40
CA PHE A 299 21.92 -11.19 0.18
C PHE A 299 21.92 -9.98 1.13
N ASP A 300 22.68 -10.09 2.22
CA ASP A 300 22.76 -9.04 3.25
C ASP A 300 23.32 -7.73 2.69
N GLU A 301 24.30 -7.80 1.78
CA GLU A 301 24.96 -6.66 1.14
C GLU A 301 24.04 -5.82 0.25
N ASP A 302 22.99 -6.44 -0.30
CA ASP A 302 22.00 -5.77 -1.13
C ASP A 302 20.86 -5.12 -0.31
N ARG A 303 20.83 -5.36 1.00
CA ARG A 303 19.76 -4.87 1.88
C ARG A 303 20.13 -3.57 2.57
N GLY A 304 19.35 -2.53 2.32
CA GLY A 304 19.36 -1.33 3.15
C GLY A 304 18.87 -1.61 4.58
N PRO A 305 19.12 -0.71 5.55
CA PRO A 305 18.75 -0.91 6.96
C PRO A 305 17.25 -1.20 7.19
N ALA A 306 16.37 -0.57 6.40
CA ALA A 306 14.93 -0.79 6.46
C ALA A 306 14.54 -2.20 5.97
N GLN A 307 15.15 -2.67 4.87
CA GLN A 307 14.92 -4.01 4.34
C GLN A 307 15.47 -5.09 5.28
N ALA A 308 16.64 -4.87 5.87
CA ALA A 308 17.20 -5.77 6.87
C ALA A 308 16.30 -5.89 8.11
N ARG A 309 15.78 -4.76 8.64
CA ARG A 309 14.80 -4.78 9.74
C ARG A 309 13.51 -5.49 9.34
N ARG A 310 12.99 -5.22 8.14
CA ARG A 310 11.80 -5.87 7.60
C ARG A 310 11.98 -7.40 7.53
N LEU A 311 13.10 -7.88 7.01
CA LEU A 311 13.40 -9.32 6.95
C LEU A 311 13.48 -9.93 8.35
N ARG A 312 14.17 -9.29 9.30
CA ARG A 312 14.27 -9.82 10.68
C ARG A 312 12.89 -10.00 11.32
N ASN A 313 12.03 -8.99 11.23
CA ASN A 313 10.69 -9.06 11.82
C ASN A 313 9.83 -10.12 11.12
N LEU A 314 9.93 -10.21 9.79
CA LEU A 314 9.27 -11.26 9.01
C LEU A 314 9.72 -12.67 9.44
N LEU A 315 11.02 -12.88 9.61
CA LEU A 315 11.59 -14.16 10.03
C LEU A 315 11.25 -14.52 11.47
N ALA A 316 10.93 -13.55 12.32
CA ALA A 316 10.41 -13.76 13.67
C ALA A 316 8.92 -14.18 13.66
N LEU A 317 8.12 -13.62 12.75
CA LEU A 317 6.71 -13.96 12.58
C LEU A 317 6.50 -15.32 11.90
N ALA A 318 7.35 -15.68 10.93
CA ALA A 318 7.15 -16.85 10.08
C ALA A 318 6.93 -18.19 10.86
N PRO A 319 7.69 -18.51 11.92
CA PRO A 319 7.43 -19.71 12.72
C PRO A 319 6.07 -19.71 13.42
N ARG A 320 5.55 -18.54 13.82
CA ARG A 320 4.21 -18.43 14.44
C ARG A 320 3.11 -18.71 13.41
N ILE A 321 3.32 -18.29 12.16
CA ILE A 321 2.32 -18.38 11.06
C ILE A 321 2.29 -19.76 10.41
N PHE A 322 3.47 -20.37 10.19
CA PHE A 322 3.64 -21.55 9.33
C PHE A 322 4.24 -22.78 10.04
N GLY A 323 4.61 -22.65 11.32
CA GLY A 323 5.23 -23.70 12.14
C GLY A 323 4.28 -24.39 13.10
#